data_AF-A0A538M6A1-F1
#
_entry.id   AF-A0A538M6A1-F1
#
_cell.length_a   1.000
_cell.length_b   1.000
_cell.length_c   1.000
_cell.angle_alpha   90.00
_cell.angle_beta   90.00
_cell.angle_gamma   90.00
#
_symmetry.space_group_name_H-M   'P 1'
#
loop_
_entity.id
_entity.type
_entity.pdbx_description
1 polymer ?
#
loop_
_entity_poly.entity_id
_entity_poly.type
_entity_poly.pdbx_seq_one_letter_code
_entity_poly.pdbx_strand_id
1 'polypeptide(L)' 'MGGDRAPDEIVAGALEAASPQITPVLVGPESLDTAGLDLVEAPTTIAMDEKPGEAVRAKRDSSLVVACRLVREGRAD' A
#
# COMPACT_ATOMS: atom_id res chain seq x y z
N MET A 1 4.87 1.27 -0.51
CA MET A 1 6.12 0.62 -0.99
C MET A 1 6.63 1.14 -2.32
N GLY A 2 5.78 1.50 -3.29
CA GLY A 2 6.24 2.10 -4.54
C GLY A 2 6.49 3.60 -4.40
N GLY A 3 7.59 4.09 -4.99
CA GLY A 3 7.97 5.50 -4.98
C GLY A 3 9.44 5.68 -4.59
N ASP A 4 10.09 6.71 -5.11
CA ASP A 4 11.55 6.90 -4.96
C ASP A 4 12.00 7.15 -3.52
N ARG A 5 11.08 7.62 -2.67
CA ARG A 5 11.28 7.87 -1.24
C ARG A 5 10.33 7.07 -0.35
N ALA A 6 9.80 5.98 -0.89
CA ALA A 6 8.99 5.07 -0.10
C ALA A 6 9.88 4.27 0.88
N PRO A 7 9.34 3.88 2.05
CA PRO A 7 7.97 4.11 2.51
C PRO A 7 7.76 5.46 3.22
N ASP A 8 8.82 6.13 3.67
CA ASP A 8 8.76 7.24 4.63
C ASP A 8 7.86 8.41 4.20
N GLU A 9 8.02 8.91 2.97
CA GLU A 9 7.21 10.03 2.46
C GLU A 9 5.72 9.65 2.28
N ILE A 10 5.44 8.37 2.03
CA ILE A 10 4.06 7.88 1.91
C ILE A 10 3.40 7.88 3.28
N VAL A 11 4.11 7.41 4.32
CA VAL A 11 3.61 7.42 5.69
C VAL A 11 3.40 8.86 6.16
N ALA A 12 4.38 9.75 5.91
CA ALA A 12 4.27 11.16 6.27
C ALA A 12 3.06 11.84 5.60
N GLY A 13 2.88 11.65 4.29
CA GLY A 13 1.74 12.20 3.57
C GLY A 13 0.40 11.60 4.01
N ALA A 14 0.37 10.30 4.34
CA ALA A 14 -0.82 9.66 4.88
C ALA A 14 -1.21 10.24 6.25
N LEU A 15 -0.23 10.47 7.13
CA LEU A 15 -0.48 11.13 8.43
C LEU A 15 -1.01 12.55 8.25
N GLU A 16 -0.47 13.31 7.29
CA GLU A 16 -0.93 14.67 7.00
C GLU A 16 -2.37 14.68 6.46
N ALA A 17 -2.73 13.68 5.64
CA ALA A 17 -4.08 13.54 5.09
C ALA A 17 -5.10 13.00 6.10
N ALA A 18 -4.66 12.38 7.19
CA ALA A 18 -5.54 11.79 8.19
C ALA A 18 -6.45 12.85 8.83
N SER A 19 -7.75 12.63 8.76
CA SER A 19 -8.77 13.59 9.21
C SER A 19 -10.07 12.88 9.55
N PRO A 20 -11.07 13.56 10.14
CA PRO A 20 -12.38 12.94 10.37
C PRO A 20 -13.10 12.50 9.10
N GLN A 21 -12.68 12.97 7.92
CA GLN A 21 -13.27 12.62 6.62
C GLN A 21 -12.43 11.59 5.86
N ILE A 22 -11.15 11.42 6.20
CA ILE A 22 -10.21 10.56 5.47
C ILE A 22 -9.47 9.71 6.49
N THR A 23 -9.66 8.39 6.39
CA THR A 23 -8.92 7.38 7.17
C THR A 23 -7.94 6.67 6.25
N PRO A 24 -6.64 7.02 6.29
CA PRO A 24 -5.65 6.35 5.46
C PRO A 24 -5.43 4.91 5.94
N VAL A 25 -5.36 3.99 4.97
CA VAL A 25 -4.97 2.59 5.20
C VAL A 25 -3.69 2.33 4.43
N LEU A 26 -2.62 1.96 5.15
CA LEU A 26 -1.35 1.60 4.54
C LEU A 26 -1.36 0.14 4.13
N VAL A 27 -0.74 -0.16 2.99
CA VAL A 27 -0.58 -1.53 2.49
C VAL A 27 0.90 -1.80 2.24
N GLY A 28 1.45 -2.77 2.96
CA GLY A 28 2.89 -3.05 2.97
C GLY A 28 3.27 -4.19 3.91
N PRO A 29 4.57 -4.46 4.07
CA PRO A 29 5.04 -5.54 4.94
C PRO A 29 4.69 -5.27 6.41
N GLU A 30 4.57 -6.33 7.23
CA GLU A 30 4.26 -6.21 8.67
C GLU A 30 5.28 -5.35 9.42
N SER A 31 6.52 -5.29 8.95
CA SER A 31 7.59 -4.47 9.52
C SER A 31 7.49 -2.97 9.19
N LEU A 32 6.46 -2.53 8.45
CA LEU A 32 6.27 -1.12 8.10
C LEU A 32 5.90 -0.31 9.35
N ASP A 33 6.68 0.71 9.66
CA ASP A 33 6.28 1.70 10.66
C ASP A 33 5.17 2.59 10.09
N THR A 34 3.97 2.44 10.63
CA THR A 34 2.79 3.20 10.18
C THR A 34 2.56 4.48 10.96
N ALA A 35 3.38 4.74 11.98
CA ALA A 35 3.17 5.86 12.91
C ALA A 35 1.74 5.94 13.48
N GLY A 36 1.09 4.78 13.66
CA GLY A 36 -0.26 4.65 14.24
C GLY A 36 -1.41 4.61 13.23
N LEU A 37 -1.14 4.62 11.92
CA LEU A 37 -2.13 4.36 10.89
C LEU A 37 -2.44 2.87 10.74
N ASP A 38 -3.62 2.55 10.20
CA ASP A 38 -4.04 1.18 9.91
C ASP A 38 -3.13 0.52 8.87
N LEU A 39 -2.76 -0.74 9.11
CA LEU A 39 -1.93 -1.55 8.21
C LEU A 39 -2.70 -2.76 7.69
N VAL A 40 -2.68 -2.95 6.38
CA VAL A 40 -3.01 -4.22 5.74
C VAL A 40 -1.72 -4.84 5.23
N GLU A 41 -1.40 -6.02 5.75
CA GLU A 41 -0.18 -6.73 5.39
C GLU A 41 -0.18 -7.14 3.92
N ALA A 42 0.94 -6.86 3.26
CA ALA A 42 1.28 -7.29 1.92
C ALA A 42 2.79 -7.56 1.85
N PRO A 43 3.22 -8.83 1.88
CA PRO A 43 4.64 -9.19 2.03
C PRO A 43 5.48 -8.94 0.78
N THR A 44 4.84 -8.78 -0.39
CA THR A 44 5.55 -8.58 -1.65
C THR A 44 5.32 -7.19 -2.24
N THR A 45 6.23 -6.76 -3.10
CA THR A 45 6.12 -5.52 -3.88
C THR A 45 6.45 -5.83 -5.34
N ILE A 46 5.84 -5.07 -6.26
CA ILE A 46 6.18 -5.10 -7.68
C ILE A 46 7.33 -4.09 -7.90
N ALA A 47 8.46 -4.59 -8.36
CA ALA A 47 9.65 -3.81 -8.68
C ALA A 47 9.49 -3.08 -10.02
N MET A 48 10.29 -2.02 -10.20
CA MET A 48 10.18 -1.09 -11.33
C MET A 48 10.61 -1.70 -12.66
N ASP A 49 11.43 -2.74 -12.63
CA ASP A 49 11.97 -3.45 -13.79
C ASP A 49 11.10 -4.64 -14.23
N GLU A 50 10.06 -4.97 -13.47
CA GLU A 50 9.16 -6.07 -13.80
C GLU A 50 8.15 -5.69 -14.89
N LYS A 51 7.81 -6.65 -15.75
CA LYS A 51 6.74 -6.48 -16.74
C LYS A 51 5.39 -6.33 -16.03
N PRO A 52 4.67 -5.20 -16.18
CA PRO A 52 3.52 -4.88 -15.31
C PRO A 52 2.41 -5.95 -15.31
N GLY A 53 2.02 -6.42 -16.51
CA GLY A 53 0.95 -7.41 -16.66
C GLY A 53 1.30 -8.79 -16.08
N GLU A 54 2.57 -9.18 -16.15
CA GLU A 54 3.05 -10.45 -15.58
C GLU A 54 3.21 -10.32 -14.06
N ALA A 55 3.76 -9.21 -13.57
CA ALA A 55 3.99 -8.97 -12.15
C ALA A 55 2.69 -8.93 -11.35
N VAL A 56 1.68 -8.18 -11.82
CA VAL A 56 0.34 -8.17 -11.21
C VAL A 56 -0.28 -9.57 -11.25
N ARG A 57 0.00 -10.34 -12.32
CA ARG A 57 -0.50 -11.71 -12.47
C ARG A 57 0.16 -12.71 -11.52
N ALA A 58 1.45 -12.56 -11.22
CA ALA A 58 2.19 -13.46 -10.35
C ALA A 58 2.07 -13.08 -8.87
N LYS A 59 2.20 -11.79 -8.53
CA LYS A 59 2.28 -11.28 -7.16
C LYS A 59 0.93 -10.78 -6.65
N ARG A 60 0.01 -11.73 -6.46
CA ARG A 60 -1.37 -11.47 -5.97
C ARG A 60 -1.43 -10.86 -4.57
N ASP A 61 -0.39 -11.06 -3.78
CA ASP A 61 -0.19 -10.55 -2.42
C ASP A 61 0.69 -9.29 -2.38
N SER A 62 1.00 -8.70 -3.54
CA SER A 62 1.79 -7.46 -3.58
C SER A 62 1.00 -6.27 -3.05
N SER A 63 1.72 -5.31 -2.46
CA SER A 63 1.10 -4.12 -1.85
C SER A 63 0.14 -3.39 -2.81
N LEU A 64 0.48 -3.32 -4.09
CA LEU A 64 -0.37 -2.70 -5.12
C LEU A 64 -1.64 -3.52 -5.39
N VAL A 65 -1.51 -4.84 -5.55
CA VAL A 65 -2.66 -5.70 -5.85
C VAL A 65 -3.60 -5.80 -4.64
N VAL A 66 -3.05 -5.87 -3.44
CA VAL A 66 -3.82 -5.86 -2.18
C VAL A 66 -4.58 -4.56 -2.03
N ALA A 67 -3.94 -3.39 -2.27
CA ALA A 67 -4.62 -2.10 -2.23
C ALA A 67 -5.81 -2.03 -3.20
N CYS A 68 -5.61 -2.43 -4.47
CA CYS A 68 -6.71 -2.48 -5.45
C CYS A 68 -7.82 -3.46 -5.03
N ARG A 69 -7.47 -4.57 -4.38
CA ARG A 69 -8.44 -5.55 -3.90
C ARG A 69 -9.31 -4.98 -2.78
N LEU A 70 -8.74 -4.20 -1.86
CA LEU A 70 -9.50 -3.55 -0.78
C LEU A 70 -10.60 -2.64 -1.35
N VAL A 71 -10.28 -1.85 -2.37
CA VAL A 71 -11.28 -1.00 -3.05
C VAL A 71 -12.35 -1.85 -3.74
N ARG A 72 -11.94 -2.90 -4.46
CA ARG A 72 -12.89 -3.84 -5.09
C ARG A 72 -13.83 -4.51 -4.08
N GLU A 73 -13.38 -4.75 -2.86
CA GLU A 73 -14.14 -5.36 -1.77
C GLU A 73 -14.98 -4.35 -0.97
N GLY A 74 -14.91 -3.06 -1.29
CA GLY A 74 -15.61 -1.99 -0.56
C GLY A 74 -15.05 -1.75 0.84
N ARG A 75 -13.76 -2.08 1.05
CA ARG A 75 -13.03 -1.86 2.30
C ARG A 75 -12.17 -0.58 2.28
N ALA A 76 -12.09 0.06 1.12
CA ALA A 76 -11.44 1.35 0.85
C ALA A 76 -12.14 1.99 -0.35
N ASP A 77 -11.98 3.30 -0.55
CA ASP A 77 -12.67 4.09 -1.58
C ASP A 77 -11.69 4.98 -2.38
#